data_AF-A0A0L0QPW0-F1
#
_entry.id   AF-A0A0L0QPW0-F1
#
_cell.length_a   1.000
_cell.length_b   1.000
_cell.length_c   1.000
_cell.angle_alpha   90.00
_cell.angle_beta   90.00
_cell.angle_gamma   90.00
#
_symmetry.space_group_name_H-M   'P 1'
#
loop_
_entity.id
_entity.type
_entity.pdbx_description
1 polymer ?
#
loop_
_entity_poly.entity_id
_entity_poly.type
_entity_poly.pdbx_seq_one_letter_code
_entity_poly.pdbx_strand_id
1 'polypeptide(L)'
;MKGQTYVIFAIIFVIIVAVFAVTNVETVEVNYLFWSAESPLILVILFSVLMGGLITATVGLIKMYRMQREMKRLEAENFNLMNKLEEEDIPYHQVENETVSMIEEEKQ
;
A
#
# COMPACT_ATOMS: atom_id res chain seq x y z
N MET A 1 -3.01 17.78 -13.39
CA MET A 1 -3.00 16.79 -14.49
C MET A 1 -2.03 15.62 -14.26
N LYS A 2 -1.66 15.27 -13.02
CA LYS A 2 -0.59 14.28 -12.74
C LYS A 2 -1.01 12.81 -12.97
N GLY A 3 -2.30 12.49 -12.83
CA GLY A 3 -2.81 11.13 -13.04
C GLY A 3 -2.84 10.69 -14.51
N GLN A 4 -3.10 11.61 -15.44
CA GLN A 4 -3.17 11.29 -16.88
C GLN A 4 -1.80 10.90 -17.44
N THR A 5 -0.73 11.53 -16.97
CA THR A 5 0.65 11.19 -17.37
C THR A 5 0.98 9.73 -17.01
N TYR A 6 0.59 9.28 -15.81
CA TYR A 6 0.78 7.89 -15.39
C TYR A 6 0.06 6.90 -16.32
N VAL A 7 -1.20 7.20 -16.68
CA VAL A 7 -1.98 6.35 -17.61
C VAL A 7 -1.31 6.24 -18.98
N ILE A 8 -0.82 7.36 -19.53
CA ILE A 8 -0.11 7.36 -20.82
C ILE A 8 1.16 6.50 -20.74
N PHE A 9 1.97 6.66 -19.70
CA PHE A 9 3.17 5.83 -19.50
C PHE A 9 2.84 4.34 -19.31
N ALA A 10 1.76 4.03 -18.59
CA ALA A 10 1.30 2.65 -18.41
C ALA A 10 0.91 2.01 -19.74
N ILE A 11 0.19 2.73 -20.61
CA ILE A 11 -0.17 2.24 -21.95
C ILE A 11 1.09 1.98 -22.79
N ILE A 12 2.03 2.93 -22.82
CA ILE A 12 3.29 2.77 -23.55
C ILE A 12 4.05 1.54 -23.03
N PHE A 13 4.14 1.37 -21.71
CA PHE A 13 4.79 0.22 -21.09
C PHE A 13 4.12 -1.11 -21.46
N VAL A 14 2.79 -1.18 -21.44
CA VAL A 14 2.04 -2.37 -21.85
C VAL A 14 2.32 -2.72 -23.32
N ILE A 15 2.38 -1.73 -24.21
CA ILE A 15 2.74 -1.96 -25.62
C ILE A 15 4.15 -2.53 -25.74
N ILE A 16 5.13 -1.98 -25.02
CA ILE A 16 6.52 -2.49 -25.03
C ILE A 16 6.56 -3.95 -24.56
N VAL A 17 5.88 -4.27 -23.46
CA VAL A 17 5.80 -5.63 -22.93
C VAL A 17 5.11 -6.58 -23.92
N ALA A 18 4.03 -6.14 -24.56
CA ALA A 18 3.30 -6.94 -25.55
C ALA A 18 4.16 -7.25 -26.79
N VAL A 19 4.89 -6.24 -27.31
CA VAL A 19 5.84 -6.45 -28.40
C VAL A 19 6.91 -7.45 -27.98
N PHE A 20 7.51 -7.27 -26.80
CA PHE A 20 8.53 -8.19 -26.29
C PHE A 20 8.01 -9.63 -26.16
N ALA A 21 6.77 -9.79 -25.70
CA ALA A 21 6.13 -11.10 -25.56
C ALA A 21 5.90 -11.79 -26.90
N VAL A 22 5.43 -11.06 -27.92
CA VAL A 22 5.21 -11.63 -29.26
C VAL A 22 6.53 -11.97 -29.96
N THR A 23 7.54 -11.10 -29.86
CA THR A 23 8.82 -11.30 -30.57
C THR A 23 9.70 -12.37 -29.95
N ASN A 24 9.56 -12.64 -28.64
CA ASN A 24 10.38 -13.62 -27.91
C ASN A 24 9.53 -14.80 -27.40
N VAL A 25 8.52 -15.22 -28.19
CA VAL A 25 7.78 -16.48 -27.96
C VAL A 25 8.64 -17.66 -28.40
N GLU A 26 9.79 -17.81 -27.75
CA GLU A 26 10.59 -19.02 -27.84
C GLU A 26 10.11 -20.00 -26.77
N THR A 27 9.68 -21.17 -27.21
CA THR A 27 9.25 -22.25 -26.34
C THR A 27 10.47 -22.90 -25.71
N VAL A 28 10.54 -22.87 -24.39
CA VAL A 28 11.56 -23.56 -23.61
C VAL A 28 10.89 -24.56 -22.68
N GLU A 29 11.57 -25.66 -22.40
CA GLU A 29 11.10 -26.63 -21.41
C GLU A 29 11.20 -26.00 -20.02
N VAL A 30 10.06 -25.86 -19.35
CA VAL A 30 9.99 -25.34 -17.98
C VAL A 30 9.61 -26.48 -17.06
N ASN A 31 10.50 -26.77 -16.11
CA ASN A 31 10.23 -27.68 -15.00
C ASN A 31 9.51 -26.90 -13.90
N TYR A 32 8.19 -27.03 -13.86
CA TYR A 32 7.39 -26.55 -12.75
C TYR A 32 7.50 -27.55 -11.58
N LEU A 33 7.11 -27.12 -10.38
CA LEU A 33 7.30 -27.87 -9.14
C LEU A 33 6.79 -29.32 -9.17
N PHE A 34 5.77 -29.61 -10.00
CA PHE A 34 5.12 -30.91 -10.10
C PHE A 34 4.91 -31.42 -11.54
N TRP A 35 5.32 -30.65 -12.57
CA TRP A 35 5.14 -31.02 -13.98
C TRP A 35 6.20 -30.33 -14.85
N SER A 36 6.46 -30.85 -16.04
CA SER A 36 7.31 -30.20 -17.04
C SER A 36 6.49 -29.92 -18.29
N ALA A 37 6.57 -28.70 -18.81
CA ALA A 37 5.83 -28.31 -20.00
C ALA A 37 6.63 -27.30 -20.82
N GLU A 38 6.52 -27.41 -22.15
CA GLU A 38 7.05 -26.41 -23.07
C GLU A 38 6.17 -25.17 -23.00
N SER A 39 6.76 -24.05 -22.61
CA SER A 39 6.03 -22.79 -22.48
C SER A 39 6.94 -21.61 -22.81
N PRO A 40 6.42 -20.53 -23.41
CA PRO A 40 7.20 -19.31 -23.59
C PRO A 40 7.66 -18.75 -22.25
N LEU A 41 8.97 -18.50 -22.11
CA LEU A 41 9.57 -18.02 -20.85
C LEU A 41 8.93 -16.71 -20.35
N ILE A 42 8.49 -15.84 -21.27
CA ILE A 42 7.83 -14.58 -20.94
C ILE A 42 6.53 -14.77 -20.16
N LEU A 43 5.77 -15.85 -20.39
CA LEU A 43 4.56 -16.14 -19.62
C LEU A 43 4.89 -16.41 -18.16
N VAL A 44 5.99 -17.13 -17.90
CA VAL A 44 6.48 -17.42 -16.55
C VAL A 44 6.90 -16.13 -15.84
N ILE A 45 7.62 -15.24 -16.53
CA ILE A 45 8.03 -13.94 -16.00
C ILE A 45 6.81 -13.08 -15.68
N LEU A 46 5.85 -12.96 -16.62
CA LEU A 46 4.64 -12.16 -16.41
C LEU A 46 3.82 -12.69 -15.24
N PHE A 47 3.66 -14.00 -15.12
CA PHE A 47 2.98 -14.62 -13.98
C PHE A 47 3.71 -14.34 -12.65
N SER A 48 5.04 -14.41 -12.64
CA SER A 48 5.84 -14.11 -11.45
C SER A 48 5.71 -12.65 -11.01
N VAL A 49 5.77 -11.71 -11.96
CA VAL A 49 5.57 -10.28 -11.68
C VAL A 49 4.14 -10.01 -11.20
N LEU A 50 3.14 -10.63 -11.83
CA LEU A 50 1.75 -10.54 -11.40
C LEU A 50 1.56 -11.03 -9.97
N MET A 51 2.16 -12.18 -9.62
CA MET A 51 2.12 -12.72 -8.25
C MET A 51 2.80 -11.78 -7.26
N GLY A 52 3.96 -11.23 -7.59
CA GLY A 52 4.62 -10.21 -6.76
C GLY A 52 3.72 -9.00 -6.52
N GLY A 53 3.11 -8.47 -7.59
CA GLY A 53 2.18 -7.34 -7.50
C GLY A 53 0.95 -7.65 -6.64
N LEU A 54 0.38 -8.87 -6.77
CA LEU A 54 -0.76 -9.31 -5.97
C LEU A 54 -0.41 -9.39 -4.48
N ILE A 55 0.77 -9.93 -4.15
CA ILE A 55 1.26 -10.00 -2.76
C ILE A 55 1.43 -8.58 -2.20
N THR A 56 2.11 -7.69 -2.92
CA THR A 56 2.30 -6.30 -2.50
C THR A 56 0.97 -5.56 -2.32
N ALA A 57 0.03 -5.71 -3.26
CA ALA A 57 -1.29 -5.11 -3.17
C ALA A 57 -2.05 -5.63 -1.94
N THR A 58 -2.03 -6.95 -1.70
CA THR A 58 -2.69 -7.57 -0.55
C THR A 58 -2.14 -7.05 0.77
N VAL A 59 -0.81 -7.01 0.92
CA VAL A 59 -0.15 -6.44 2.11
C VAL A 59 -0.51 -4.95 2.28
N GLY A 60 -0.53 -4.20 1.19
CA GLY A 60 -0.95 -2.80 1.18
C GLY A 60 -2.39 -2.60 1.66
N LEU A 61 -3.33 -3.43 1.19
CA LEU A 61 -4.73 -3.40 1.62
C LEU A 61 -4.88 -3.73 3.11
N ILE A 62 -4.16 -4.73 3.62
CA ILE A 62 -4.17 -5.08 5.05
C ILE A 62 -3.66 -3.92 5.89
N LYS A 63 -2.55 -3.29 5.49
CA LYS A 63 -1.98 -2.13 6.19
C LYS A 63 -2.98 -0.95 6.18
N MET A 64 -3.58 -0.66 5.03
CA MET A 64 -4.57 0.40 4.89
C MET A 64 -5.79 0.16 5.78
N TYR A 65 -6.29 -1.08 5.83
CA TYR A 65 -7.41 -1.45 6.70
C TYR A 65 -7.08 -1.27 8.18
N ARG A 66 -5.90 -1.72 8.63
CA ARG A 66 -5.44 -1.51 10.01
C ARG A 66 -5.35 -0.03 10.36
N MET A 67 -4.78 0.77 9.46
CA MET A 67 -4.63 2.21 9.64
C MET A 67 -5.99 2.91 9.72
N GLN A 68 -6.96 2.55 8.87
CA GLN A 68 -8.33 3.08 8.96
C GLN A 68 -9.03 2.70 10.26
N ARG A 69 -8.84 1.48 10.76
CA ARG A 69 -9.40 1.05 12.05
C ARG A 69 -8.78 1.82 13.21
N GLU A 70 -7.47 2.03 13.17
CA GLU A 70 -6.75 2.80 14.17
C GLU A 70 -7.19 4.27 14.17
N MET A 71 -7.34 4.90 13.00
CA MET A 71 -7.90 6.25 12.90
C MET A 71 -9.26 6.35 13.57
N LYS A 72 -10.19 5.44 13.28
CA LYS A 72 -11.52 5.44 13.92
C LYS A 72 -11.44 5.25 15.44
N ARG A 73 -10.51 4.43 15.94
CA ARG A 73 -10.31 4.25 17.38
C ARG A 73 -9.80 5.55 18.02
N LEU A 74 -8.79 6.16 17.43
CA LEU A 74 -8.20 7.42 17.91
C LEU A 74 -9.20 8.58 17.86
N GLU A 75 -10.05 8.65 16.84
CA GLU A 75 -11.14 9.62 16.75
C GLU A 75 -12.16 9.43 17.88
N ALA A 76 -12.57 8.19 18.15
CA ALA A 76 -13.51 7.90 19.25
C ALA A 76 -12.89 8.18 20.63
N GLU A 77 -11.61 7.89 20.82
CA GLU A 77 -10.88 8.19 22.06
C GLU A 77 -10.75 9.70 22.28
N ASN A 78 -10.38 10.46 21.25
CA ASN A 78 -10.35 11.92 21.30
C ASN A 78 -11.72 12.50 21.66
N PHE A 79 -12.80 12.00 21.02
CA PHE A 79 -14.15 12.46 21.33
C PHE A 79 -14.51 12.23 22.82
N ASN A 80 -14.18 11.06 23.37
CA ASN A 80 -14.43 10.77 24.78
C ASN A 80 -13.57 11.64 25.72
N LEU A 81 -12.30 11.88 25.39
CA LEU A 81 -11.43 12.76 26.18
C LEU A 81 -11.94 14.19 26.16
N MET A 82 -12.38 14.69 25.01
CA MET A 82 -12.92 16.03 24.87
C MET A 82 -14.20 16.21 25.71
N ASN A 83 -15.09 15.21 25.73
CA ASN A 83 -16.26 15.23 26.61
C ASN A 83 -15.87 15.23 28.10
N LYS A 84 -14.85 14.48 28.51
CA LYS A 84 -14.36 14.49 29.90
C LYS A 84 -13.75 15.82 30.31
N LEU A 85 -13.04 16.48 29.41
CA LEU A 85 -12.47 17.81 29.66
C LEU A 85 -13.58 18.86 29.81
N GLU A 86 -14.65 18.74 29.03
CA GLU A 86 -15.84 19.58 29.15
C GLU A 86 -16.60 19.33 30.47
N GLU A 87 -16.70 18.07 30.91
CA GLU A 87 -17.30 17.72 32.22
C GLU A 87 -16.49 18.24 33.43
N GLU A 88 -15.16 18.27 33.32
CA GLU A 88 -14.25 18.75 34.38
C GLU A 88 -13.94 20.26 34.28
N ASP A 89 -14.57 20.98 33.35
CA ASP A 89 -14.34 22.42 33.05
C ASP A 89 -12.86 22.77 32.77
N ILE A 90 -12.10 21.81 32.23
CA ILE A 90 -10.68 21.96 31.90
C ILE A 90 -10.59 22.48 30.45
N PRO A 91 -10.05 23.70 30.21
CA PRO A 91 -9.96 24.26 28.88
C PRO A 91 -8.94 23.51 28.00
N TYR A 92 -9.34 23.14 26.78
CA TYR A 92 -8.54 22.36 25.81
C TYR A 92 -7.12 22.91 25.60
N HIS A 93 -6.94 24.23 25.58
CA HIS A 93 -5.63 24.85 25.39
C HIS A 93 -4.63 24.60 26.53
N GLN A 94 -5.08 24.30 27.76
CA GLN A 94 -4.16 23.90 28.83
C GLN A 94 -3.59 22.50 28.57
N VAL A 95 -4.44 21.57 28.14
CA VAL A 95 -4.04 20.18 27.83
C VAL A 95 -3.13 20.14 26.60
N GLU A 96 -3.45 20.92 25.56
CA GLU A 96 -2.63 21.00 24.35
C GLU A 96 -1.21 21.50 24.67
N ASN A 97 -1.09 22.56 25.49
CA ASN A 97 0.21 23.11 25.87
C ASN A 97 1.05 22.12 26.71
N GLU A 98 0.45 21.41 27.67
CA GLU A 98 1.14 20.38 28.47
C GLU A 98 1.55 19.17 27.62
N THR A 99 0.72 18.77 26.65
CA THR A 99 1.03 17.62 25.78
C THR A 99 2.18 17.97 24.83
N VAL A 100 2.20 19.18 24.27
CA VAL A 100 3.28 19.65 23.39
C VAL A 100 4.59 19.78 24.18
N SER A 101 4.57 20.30 25.41
CA SER A 101 5.79 20.37 26.22
C SER A 101 6.37 19.00 26.56
N MET A 102 5.52 18.01 26.89
CA MET A 102 5.98 16.64 27.15
C MET A 102 6.60 15.96 25.93
N ILE A 103 6.05 16.19 24.72
CA ILE A 103 6.59 15.63 23.48
C ILE A 103 7.93 16.27 23.10
N GLU A 104 8.11 17.57 23.39
CA GLU A 104 9.39 18.25 23.18
C GLU A 104 10.46 17.77 24.17
N GLU A 105 10.10 17.50 25.43
CA GLU A 105 11.01 16.94 26.43
C GLU A 105 11.46 15.51 26.10
N GLU A 106 10.58 14.65 25.55
CA GLU A 106 10.96 13.29 25.13
C GLU A 106 11.96 13.24 23.94
N LYS A 107 12.12 14.36 23.22
CA LYS A 107 13.01 14.45 22.06
C LYS A 107 14.41 15.00 22.37
N GLN A 108 14.69 15.40 23.62
CA GLN A 108 16.01 15.81 24.11
C GLN A 108 16.77 14.66 24.78
#